data_AF-A0A7X6RZ66-F1
#
_entry.id   AF-A0A7X6RZ66-F1
#
_cell.length_a   1.000
_cell.length_b   1.000
_cell.length_c   1.000
_cell.angle_alpha   90.00
_cell.angle_beta   90.00
_cell.angle_gamma   90.00
#
_symmetry.space_group_name_H-M   'P 1'
#
loop_
_entity.id
_entity.type
_entity.pdbx_description
1 polymer ?
#
loop_
_entity_poly.entity_id
_entity_poly.type
_entity_poly.pdbx_seq_one_letter_code
_entity_poly.pdbx_strand_id
1 'polypeptide(L)'
;MTTITYVATVALFAGRRQGCTDDSGAPTARVRFVNDHYTYIGVYNIPHDRLRAVTGYGTDFWEHIDTLARRAHRYIQTLVAAGELQSVTAFQELPPEVADAINNDPELVDLGPTGRAYVQLRVTDLLRFG
;
A
#
# COMPACT_ATOMS: atom_id res chain seq x y z
N MET A 1 4.70 -12.65 -25.57
CA MET A 1 3.71 -11.98 -24.71
C MET A 1 4.48 -11.08 -23.75
N THR A 2 4.33 -9.77 -23.89
CA THR A 2 4.97 -8.78 -23.02
C THR A 2 4.10 -8.67 -21.77
N THR A 3 4.51 -9.31 -20.67
CA THR A 3 3.80 -9.21 -19.39
C THR A 3 3.97 -7.79 -18.87
N ILE A 4 2.89 -7.00 -18.90
CA ILE A 4 2.88 -5.67 -18.28
C ILE A 4 2.98 -5.90 -16.77
N THR A 5 4.02 -5.34 -16.16
CA THR A 5 4.31 -5.48 -14.73
C THR A 5 3.78 -4.25 -14.02
N TYR A 6 2.75 -4.40 -13.19
CA TYR A 6 2.14 -3.34 -12.41
C TYR A 6 2.64 -3.37 -10.97
N VAL A 7 2.79 -2.20 -10.36
CA VAL A 7 3.11 -2.07 -8.93
C VAL A 7 1.85 -2.35 -8.13
N ALA A 8 1.88 -3.40 -7.31
CA ALA A 8 0.78 -3.76 -6.43
C ALA A 8 0.84 -2.97 -5.13
N THR A 9 1.99 -2.90 -4.46
CA THR A 9 2.12 -2.09 -3.24
C THR A 9 3.56 -1.72 -3.00
N VAL A 10 3.77 -0.57 -2.37
CA VAL A 10 5.09 -0.07 -1.96
C VAL A 10 5.06 0.14 -0.45
N ALA A 11 5.87 -0.63 0.28
CA ALA A 11 6.12 -0.43 1.69
C ALA A 11 7.49 0.25 1.86
N LEU A 12 7.49 1.55 2.18
CA LEU A 12 8.72 2.29 2.42
C LEU A 12 9.47 1.75 3.65
N PHE A 13 10.79 1.89 3.64
CA PHE A 13 11.69 1.52 4.75
C PHE A 13 11.66 0.05 5.17
N ALA A 14 11.11 -0.85 4.37
CA ALA A 14 11.08 -2.29 4.65
C ALA A 14 12.49 -2.92 4.78
N GLY A 15 13.53 -2.26 4.27
CA GLY A 15 14.93 -2.66 4.45
C GLY A 15 15.61 -2.15 5.73
N ARG A 16 14.95 -1.30 6.53
CA ARG A 16 15.53 -0.84 7.80
C ARG A 16 15.30 -1.93 8.85
N ARG A 17 16.23 -2.89 8.96
CA ARG A 17 16.29 -3.80 10.11
C ARG A 17 16.29 -2.96 11.38
N GLN A 18 15.21 -3.00 12.14
CA GLN A 18 15.16 -2.48 13.48
C GLN A 18 16.14 -3.32 14.32
N GLY A 19 17.30 -2.74 14.66
CA GLY A 19 18.22 -3.34 15.64
C GLY A 19 19.65 -3.66 15.19
N CYS A 20 20.14 -3.21 14.02
CA CYS A 20 21.57 -3.30 13.71
C CYS A 20 22.14 -1.91 13.48
N THR A 21 22.88 -1.42 14.48
CA THR A 21 23.86 -0.34 14.37
C THR A 21 25.02 -0.80 13.50
N ASP A 22 24.80 -0.86 12.19
CA ASP A 22 25.85 -0.78 11.17
C ASP A 22 25.26 -0.02 9.98
N ASP A 23 25.83 1.16 9.76
CA ASP A 23 25.43 2.17 8.79
C ASP A 23 25.66 1.74 7.32
N SER A 24 24.94 2.39 6.40
CA SER A 24 25.19 2.46 4.94
C SER A 24 24.32 1.63 3.98
N GLY A 25 23.21 1.07 4.43
CA GLY A 25 22.18 0.60 3.49
C GLY A 25 21.32 1.78 3.02
N ALA A 26 21.38 2.15 1.74
CA ALA A 26 20.44 3.13 1.18
C ALA A 26 19.00 2.70 1.52
N PRO A 27 18.10 3.62 1.93
CA PRO A 27 16.74 3.26 2.30
C PRO A 27 16.07 2.58 1.10
N THR A 28 15.46 1.42 1.35
CA THR A 28 14.76 0.64 0.33
C THR A 28 13.28 0.53 0.64
N ALA A 29 12.49 0.52 -0.43
CA ALA A 29 11.08 0.26 -0.42
C ALA A 29 10.81 -1.17 -0.91
N ARG A 30 10.00 -1.92 -0.18
CA ARG A 30 9.55 -3.24 -0.64
C ARG A 30 8.41 -3.03 -1.63
N VAL A 31 8.65 -3.39 -2.89
CA VAL A 31 7.69 -3.25 -3.98
C VAL A 31 7.18 -4.64 -4.37
N ARG A 32 5.87 -4.83 -4.31
CA ARG A 32 5.18 -6.01 -4.84
C ARG A 32 4.73 -5.73 -6.26
N PHE A 33 4.93 -6.68 -7.17
CA PHE A 33 4.48 -6.59 -8.55
C PHE A 33 3.38 -7.60 -8.85
N VAL A 34 2.45 -7.20 -9.71
CA VAL A 34 1.40 -8.04 -10.29
C VAL A 34 1.41 -7.93 -11.81
N ASN A 35 0.91 -8.95 -12.50
CA ASN A 35 0.71 -8.90 -13.94
C ASN A 35 -0.61 -8.19 -14.30
N ASP A 36 -0.87 -8.12 -15.60
CA ASP A 36 -2.12 -7.68 -16.23
C ASP A 36 -3.38 -8.43 -15.77
N HIS A 37 -3.21 -9.61 -15.17
CA HIS A 37 -4.28 -10.42 -14.58
C HIS A 37 -4.32 -10.29 -13.04
N TYR A 38 -3.69 -9.27 -12.47
CA TYR A 38 -3.55 -9.06 -11.01
C TYR A 38 -2.93 -10.25 -10.26
N THR A 39 -2.21 -11.13 -10.98
CA THR A 39 -1.50 -12.26 -10.40
C THR A 39 -0.17 -11.79 -9.85
N TYR A 40 0.14 -12.19 -8.62
CA TYR A 40 1.41 -11.86 -7.97
C TYR A 40 2.61 -12.41 -8.76
N ILE A 41 3.54 -11.52 -9.10
CA ILE A 41 4.78 -11.86 -9.82
C ILE A 41 5.95 -11.97 -8.83
N GLY A 42 6.04 -11.09 -7.83
CA GLY A 42 7.18 -11.07 -6.92
C GLY A 42 7.24 -9.87 -5.98
N VAL A 43 8.21 -9.92 -5.05
CA VAL A 43 8.57 -8.86 -4.11
C VAL A 43 10.02 -8.50 -4.36
N TYR A 44 10.33 -7.21 -4.48
CA TYR A 44 11.69 -6.70 -4.62
C TYR A 44 11.92 -5.53 -3.67
N ASN A 45 13.11 -5.47 -3.07
CA ASN A 45 13.55 -4.29 -2.33
C ASN A 45 14.19 -3.32 -3.31
N ILE A 46 13.59 -2.14 -3.47
CA ILE A 46 14.00 -1.11 -4.43
C ILE A 46 14.60 0.07 -3.65
N PRO A 47 15.85 0.46 -3.94
CA PRO A 47 16.42 1.70 -3.41
C PRO A 47 15.53 2.92 -3.70
N HIS A 48 15.39 3.82 -2.72
CA HIS A 48 14.51 4.99 -2.83
C HIS A 48 14.85 5.89 -4.03
N ASP A 49 16.13 6.02 -4.38
CA ASP A 49 16.62 6.76 -5.55
C ASP A 49 16.13 6.15 -6.89
N ARG A 50 15.89 4.84 -6.93
CA ARG A 50 15.37 4.12 -8.10
C ARG A 50 13.85 3.98 -8.12
N LEU A 51 13.16 4.37 -7.05
CA LEU A 51 11.73 4.13 -6.89
C LEU A 51 10.91 4.84 -7.98
N ARG A 52 11.23 6.11 -8.28
CA ARG A 52 10.58 6.87 -9.37
C ARG A 52 10.76 6.20 -10.73
N ALA A 53 11.93 5.65 -11.01
CA ALA A 53 12.21 5.00 -12.29
C ALA A 53 11.41 3.70 -12.46
N VAL A 54 11.15 2.98 -11.37
CA VAL A 54 10.44 1.68 -11.40
C VAL A 54 8.93 1.85 -11.32
N THR A 55 8.44 2.77 -10.51
CA THR A 55 7.01 2.89 -10.22
C THR A 55 6.35 4.10 -10.87
N GLY A 56 7.13 4.99 -11.50
CA GLY A 56 6.69 6.29 -12.01
C GLY A 56 6.54 7.38 -10.94
N TYR A 57 6.68 7.04 -9.65
CA TYR A 57 6.43 7.95 -8.53
C TYR A 57 7.59 7.97 -7.52
N GLY A 58 7.91 9.15 -7.00
CA GLY A 58 8.95 9.33 -5.98
C GLY A 58 8.53 8.86 -4.58
N THR A 59 9.45 8.94 -3.64
CA THR A 59 9.24 8.57 -2.22
C THR A 59 8.07 9.30 -1.59
N ASP A 60 7.96 10.62 -1.82
CA ASP A 60 6.96 11.47 -1.16
C ASP A 60 5.53 11.04 -1.52
N PHE A 61 5.33 10.60 -2.76
CA PHE A 61 4.07 10.03 -3.20
C PHE A 61 3.74 8.74 -2.43
N TRP A 62 4.70 7.82 -2.34
CA TRP A 62 4.49 6.55 -1.62
C TRP A 62 4.34 6.72 -0.12
N GLU A 63 4.97 7.73 0.47
CA GLU A 63 4.81 8.09 1.88
C GLU A 63 3.40 8.63 2.14
N HIS A 64 2.89 9.45 1.23
CA HIS A 64 1.52 9.93 1.28
C HIS A 64 0.52 8.77 1.14
N ILE A 65 0.73 7.85 0.19
CA ILE A 65 -0.08 6.63 0.04
C ILE A 65 -0.06 5.77 1.32
N ASP A 66 1.11 5.54 1.93
CA ASP A 66 1.22 4.75 3.18
C ASP A 66 0.52 5.43 4.35
N THR A 67 0.63 6.76 4.46
CA THR A 67 -0.05 7.55 5.50
C THR A 67 -1.57 7.39 5.42
N LEU A 68 -2.13 7.54 4.22
CA LEU A 68 -3.56 7.39 3.98
C LEU A 68 -4.02 5.95 4.18
N ALA A 69 -3.26 4.97 3.69
CA ALA A 69 -3.57 3.56 3.90
C ALA A 69 -3.57 3.18 5.39
N ARG A 70 -2.63 3.69 6.18
CA ARG A 70 -2.61 3.48 7.65
C ARG A 70 -3.77 4.19 8.36
N ARG A 71 -4.24 5.32 7.85
CA ARG A 71 -5.45 5.99 8.37
C ARG A 71 -6.68 5.10 8.13
N ALA A 72 -6.88 4.65 6.89
CA ALA A 72 -7.96 3.75 6.52
C ALA A 72 -7.89 2.42 7.31
N HIS A 73 -6.70 1.83 7.44
CA HIS A 73 -6.49 0.61 8.21
C HIS A 73 -6.87 0.78 9.69
N ARG A 74 -6.47 1.88 10.34
CA ARG A 74 -6.87 2.18 11.72
C ARG A 74 -8.38 2.33 11.85
N TYR A 75 -9.04 2.98 10.90
CA TYR A 75 -10.49 3.09 10.88
C TYR A 75 -11.16 1.70 10.83
N ILE A 76 -10.70 0.81 9.93
CA ILE A 76 -11.18 -0.57 9.84
C ILE A 76 -10.96 -1.31 11.17
N GLN A 77 -9.78 -1.19 11.78
CA GLN A 77 -9.48 -1.82 13.07
C GLN A 77 -10.41 -1.33 14.19
N THR A 78 -10.77 -0.05 14.21
CA THR A 78 -11.73 0.50 15.17
C THR A 78 -13.10 -0.15 15.02
N LEU A 79 -13.60 -0.30 13.79
CA LEU A 79 -14.89 -0.95 13.52
C LEU A 79 -14.88 -2.43 13.92
N VAL A 80 -13.78 -3.13 13.62
CA VAL A 80 -13.61 -4.54 14.01
C VAL A 80 -13.59 -4.69 15.53
N ALA A 81 -12.85 -3.82 16.23
CA ALA A 81 -12.80 -3.84 17.70
C ALA A 81 -14.14 -3.50 18.35
N ALA A 82 -14.96 -2.67 17.71
CA ALA A 82 -16.32 -2.35 18.14
C ALA A 82 -17.35 -3.47 17.83
N GLY A 83 -16.97 -4.48 17.03
CA GLY A 83 -17.88 -5.52 16.56
C GLY A 83 -18.82 -5.07 15.43
N GLU A 84 -18.56 -3.90 14.84
CA GLU A 84 -19.34 -3.31 13.74
C GLU A 84 -18.91 -3.84 12.37
N LEU A 85 -17.75 -4.51 12.31
CA LEU A 85 -17.18 -5.08 11.09
C LEU A 85 -16.53 -6.45 11.38
N GLN A 86 -16.78 -7.45 10.53
CA GLN A 86 -16.05 -8.71 10.59
C GLN A 86 -14.62 -8.53 10.08
N SER A 87 -13.68 -9.32 10.60
CA SER A 87 -12.30 -9.29 10.12
C SER A 87 -12.23 -9.69 8.65
N VAL A 88 -11.59 -8.86 7.83
CA VAL A 88 -11.38 -9.05 6.39
C VAL A 88 -9.89 -9.06 6.06
N THR A 89 -9.54 -9.68 4.95
CA THR A 89 -8.15 -9.81 4.47
C THR A 89 -7.86 -9.00 3.21
N ALA A 90 -8.86 -8.33 2.63
CA ALA A 90 -8.69 -7.47 1.47
C ALA A 90 -9.66 -6.29 1.48
N PHE A 91 -9.27 -5.18 0.84
CA PHE A 91 -10.11 -3.99 0.77
C PHE A 91 -11.44 -4.27 0.05
N GLN A 92 -11.44 -5.15 -0.96
CA GLN A 92 -12.63 -5.51 -1.73
C GLN A 92 -13.66 -6.33 -0.93
N GLU A 93 -13.28 -6.86 0.23
CA GLU A 93 -14.16 -7.60 1.13
C GLU A 93 -14.93 -6.66 2.08
N LEU A 94 -14.59 -5.37 2.11
CA LEU A 94 -15.28 -4.39 2.95
C LEU A 94 -16.73 -4.21 2.52
N PRO A 95 -17.67 -4.02 3.46
CA PRO A 95 -19.01 -3.57 3.16
C PRO A 95 -18.97 -2.27 2.32
N PRO A 96 -19.88 -2.08 1.35
CA PRO A 96 -19.89 -0.91 0.50
C PRO A 96 -19.86 0.41 1.28
N GLU A 97 -20.61 0.49 2.39
CA GLU A 97 -20.68 1.68 3.24
C GLU A 97 -19.32 2.06 3.85
N VAL A 98 -18.53 1.05 4.26
CA VAL A 98 -17.19 1.25 4.83
C VAL A 98 -16.19 1.60 3.72
N ALA A 99 -16.27 0.91 2.58
CA ALA A 99 -15.42 1.20 1.43
C ALA A 99 -15.67 2.61 0.90
N ASP A 100 -16.92 3.06 0.83
CA ASP A 100 -17.32 4.39 0.39
C ASP A 100 -16.88 5.46 1.39
N ALA A 101 -17.02 5.22 2.70
CA ALA A 101 -16.52 6.14 3.71
C ALA A 101 -15.01 6.40 3.56
N ILE A 102 -14.24 5.36 3.25
CA ILE A 102 -12.80 5.48 2.97
C ILE A 102 -12.56 6.19 1.63
N ASN A 103 -13.21 5.75 0.55
CA ASN A 103 -12.98 6.28 -0.80
C ASN A 103 -13.41 7.74 -0.96
N ASN A 104 -14.31 8.23 -0.09
CA ASN A 104 -14.79 9.61 -0.06
C ASN A 104 -14.02 10.52 0.91
N ASP A 105 -12.95 10.03 1.57
CA ASP A 105 -12.01 10.90 2.28
C ASP A 105 -11.47 11.95 1.29
N PRO A 106 -11.58 13.27 1.58
CA PRO A 106 -11.16 14.32 0.67
C PRO A 106 -9.72 14.17 0.16
N GLU A 107 -8.79 13.72 1.00
CA GLU A 107 -7.39 13.51 0.59
C GLU A 107 -7.25 12.36 -0.41
N LEU A 108 -8.07 11.31 -0.28
CA LEU A 108 -8.14 10.22 -1.27
C LEU A 108 -8.86 10.66 -2.55
N VAL A 109 -9.84 11.54 -2.43
CA VAL A 109 -10.56 12.09 -3.58
C VAL A 109 -9.61 12.89 -4.46
N ASP A 110 -8.82 13.78 -3.85
CA ASP A 110 -7.86 14.68 -4.51
C ASP A 110 -6.70 13.92 -5.19
N LEU A 111 -6.33 12.76 -4.66
CA LEU A 111 -5.34 11.85 -5.28
C LEU A 111 -5.77 11.27 -6.63
N GLY A 112 -7.07 11.34 -6.95
CA GLY A 112 -7.63 10.76 -8.16
C GLY A 112 -7.65 9.23 -8.17
N PRO A 113 -8.14 8.62 -9.26
CA PRO A 113 -8.43 7.18 -9.32
C PRO A 113 -7.18 6.31 -9.16
N THR A 114 -6.05 6.71 -9.74
CA THR A 114 -4.79 5.96 -9.64
C THR A 114 -4.25 5.96 -8.21
N GLY A 115 -4.28 7.10 -7.52
CA GLY A 115 -3.84 7.19 -6.12
C GLY A 115 -4.73 6.35 -5.20
N ARG A 116 -6.06 6.41 -5.39
CA ARG A 116 -7.01 5.57 -4.64
C ARG A 116 -6.71 4.08 -4.82
N ALA A 117 -6.45 3.62 -6.04
CA ALA A 117 -6.10 2.23 -6.30
C ALA A 117 -4.85 1.80 -5.50
N TYR A 118 -3.80 2.64 -5.47
CA TYR A 118 -2.61 2.35 -4.66
C TYR A 118 -2.88 2.34 -3.15
N VAL A 119 -3.77 3.22 -2.65
CA VAL A 119 -4.19 3.18 -1.24
C VAL A 119 -4.93 1.87 -0.94
N GLN A 120 -5.90 1.46 -1.75
CA GLN A 120 -6.65 0.21 -1.55
C GLN A 120 -5.75 -1.02 -1.53
N LEU A 121 -4.76 -1.07 -2.43
CA LEU A 121 -3.78 -2.16 -2.46
C LEU A 121 -2.88 -2.13 -1.23
N ARG A 122 -2.47 -0.95 -0.75
CA ARG A 122 -1.69 -0.81 0.47
C ARG A 122 -2.50 -1.16 1.73
N VAL A 123 -3.77 -0.80 1.81
CA VAL A 123 -4.68 -1.24 2.88
C VAL A 123 -4.80 -2.76 2.89
N THR A 124 -4.98 -3.39 1.72
CA THR A 124 -5.01 -4.86 1.59
C THR A 124 -3.71 -5.49 2.11
N ASP A 125 -2.56 -4.88 1.82
CA ASP A 125 -1.28 -5.35 2.35
C ASP A 125 -1.21 -5.27 3.88
N LEU A 126 -1.71 -4.19 4.47
CA LEU A 126 -1.79 -4.00 5.92
C LEU A 126 -2.76 -4.99 6.57
N LEU A 127 -3.93 -5.25 5.97
CA LEU A 127 -4.90 -6.22 6.50
C LEU A 127 -4.37 -7.66 6.52
N ARG A 128 -3.46 -8.00 5.59
CA ARG A 128 -2.88 -9.36 5.48
C ARG A 128 -1.64 -9.57 6.32
N PHE A 129 -0.82 -8.54 6.48
CA PHE A 129 0.55 -8.68 6.99
C PHE A 129 0.94 -7.62 8.03
N GLY A 130 0.09 -6.64 8.31
CA GLY A 130 0.36 -5.50 9.19
C GLY A 130 -0.22 -5.62 10.58
#